data_AF-X5P042-F1
#
_entry.id   AF-X5P042-F1
#
_cell.length_a   1.000
_cell.length_b   1.000
_cell.length_c   1.000
_cell.angle_alpha   90.00
_cell.angle_beta   90.00
_cell.angle_gamma   90.00
#
_symmetry.space_group_name_H-M   'P 1'
#
loop_
_entity.id
_entity.type
_entity.pdbx_description
1 polymer ?
#
loop_
_entity_poly.entity_id
_entity_poly.type
_entity_poly.pdbx_seq_one_letter_code
_entity_poly.pdbx_strand_id
1 'polypeptide(L)' 'MALGWEDADPSTVAVSAFQADVLRSAFRALVGETGTPECQWRDLAKALVRDFTGCELIETGLVDWIVSK' A
#
# COMPACT_ATOMS: atom_id res chain seq x y z
N MET A 1 -5.93 34.89 -16.80
CA MET A 1 -6.02 34.40 -15.41
C MET A 1 -5.78 32.90 -15.47
N ALA A 2 -4.59 32.47 -15.08
CA ALA A 2 -4.19 31.06 -15.12
C ALA A 2 -4.85 30.31 -13.96
N LEU A 3 -5.58 29.25 -14.30
CA LEU A 3 -6.08 28.25 -13.36
C LEU A 3 -4.88 27.42 -12.90
N GLY A 4 -4.21 27.88 -11.84
CA GLY A 4 -3.24 27.08 -11.09
C GLY A 4 -3.98 26.16 -10.13
N TRP A 5 -4.68 25.16 -10.67
CA TRP A 5 -4.98 23.96 -9.90
C TRP A 5 -3.70 23.11 -9.87
N GLU A 6 -3.62 22.17 -8.94
CA GLU A 6 -2.44 21.38 -8.57
C GLU A 6 -1.55 22.04 -7.50
N ASP A 7 -2.19 22.55 -6.44
CA ASP A 7 -1.74 22.18 -5.08
C ASP A 7 -2.27 20.77 -4.80
N ALA A 8 -1.78 19.79 -5.58
CA ALA A 8 -1.91 18.40 -5.17
C ALA A 8 -0.79 18.23 -4.16
N ASP A 9 -1.12 18.20 -2.87
CA ASP A 9 -0.20 17.77 -1.82
C ASP A 9 0.61 16.56 -2.34
N PRO A 10 1.92 16.71 -2.66
CA PRO A 10 2.70 15.63 -3.26
C PRO A 10 3.05 14.52 -2.25
N SER A 11 2.44 14.58 -1.06
CA SER A 11 2.83 13.79 0.11
C SER A 11 2.13 12.44 0.20
N THR A 12 1.05 12.23 -0.56
CA THR A 12 0.29 10.96 -0.59
C THR A 12 0.12 10.50 -2.02
N VAL A 13 0.95 9.55 -2.46
CA VAL A 13 0.68 8.86 -3.72
C VAL A 13 -0.64 8.11 -3.58
N ALA A 14 -1.62 8.51 -4.38
CA ALA A 14 -2.90 7.83 -4.46
C ALA A 14 -2.69 6.45 -5.09
N VAL A 15 -2.76 5.40 -4.27
CA VAL A 15 -2.72 4.01 -4.73
C VAL A 15 -4.04 3.71 -5.43
N SER A 16 -4.00 3.49 -6.75
CA SER A 16 -5.18 3.08 -7.51
C SER A 16 -5.67 1.69 -7.06
N ALA A 17 -6.97 1.41 -7.21
CA ALA A 17 -7.56 0.11 -6.87
C ALA A 17 -6.84 -1.08 -7.53
N PHE A 18 -6.34 -0.89 -8.76
CA PHE A 18 -5.52 -1.90 -9.44
C PHE A 18 -4.18 -2.14 -8.75
N GLN A 19 -3.52 -1.07 -8.30
CA GLN A 19 -2.25 -1.17 -7.57
C GLN A 19 -2.47 -1.82 -6.20
N ALA A 20 -3.57 -1.49 -5.52
CA ALA A 20 -3.97 -2.15 -4.28
C ALA A 20 -4.17 -3.66 -4.47
N ASP A 21 -4.83 -4.08 -5.56
CA ASP A 21 -5.05 -5.50 -5.87
C ASP A 21 -3.75 -6.26 -6.18
N VAL A 22 -2.82 -5.62 -6.92
CA VAL A 22 -1.46 -6.15 -7.15
C VAL A 22 -0.71 -6.31 -5.83
N LEU A 23 -0.75 -5.29 -4.96
CA LEU A 23 -0.11 -5.34 -3.63
C LEU A 23 -0.71 -6.47 -2.78
N ARG A 24 -2.03 -6.65 -2.81
CA ARG A 24 -2.71 -7.72 -2.08
C ARG A 24 -2.32 -9.11 -2.58
N SER A 25 -2.20 -9.26 -3.89
CA SER A 25 -1.76 -10.52 -4.51
C SER A 25 -0.31 -10.85 -4.17
N ALA A 26 0.59 -9.86 -4.27
CA ALA A 26 2.00 -10.01 -3.90
C ALA A 26 2.16 -10.31 -2.40
N PHE A 27 1.40 -9.62 -1.54
CA PHE A 27 1.37 -9.88 -0.10
C PHE A 27 0.94 -11.32 0.21
N ARG A 28 -0.13 -11.83 -0.40
CA ARG A 28 -0.60 -13.20 -0.19
C ARG A 28 0.41 -14.25 -0.67
N ALA A 29 1.07 -14.01 -1.81
CA ALA A 29 2.14 -14.87 -2.29
C ALA A 29 3.30 -14.91 -1.28
N LEU A 30 3.77 -13.74 -0.84
CA LEU A 30 4.86 -13.62 0.12
C LEU A 30 4.55 -14.27 1.48
N VAL A 31 3.32 -14.09 2.00
CA VAL A 31 2.87 -14.76 3.23
C VAL A 31 2.82 -16.28 3.05
N GLY A 32 2.34 -16.76 1.90
CA GLY A 32 2.30 -18.19 1.58
C GLY A 32 3.68 -18.82 1.44
N GLU A 33 4.64 -18.10 0.85
CA GLU A 33 6.02 -18.56 0.66
C GLU A 33 6.85 -18.51 1.94
N THR A 34 6.73 -17.41 2.70
CA THR A 34 7.55 -17.17 3.90
C THR A 34 6.92 -17.75 5.17
N GLY A 35 5.64 -18.11 5.14
CA GLY A 35 4.89 -18.55 6.32
C GLY A 35 4.76 -17.47 7.39
N THR A 36 4.67 -16.19 6.97
CA THR A 36 4.67 -15.05 7.89
C THR A 36 3.47 -15.13 8.84
N PRO A 37 3.65 -14.98 10.17
CA PRO A 37 2.54 -14.98 11.11
C PRO A 37 1.71 -13.69 11.01
N GLU A 38 0.41 -13.77 11.33
CA GLU A 38 -0.55 -12.66 11.23
C GLU A 38 -0.13 -11.40 11.99
N CYS A 39 0.61 -11.55 13.09
CA CYS A 39 1.16 -10.41 13.84
C CYS A 39 2.11 -9.53 13.00
N GLN A 40 2.78 -10.11 12.01
CA GLN A 40 3.74 -9.42 11.13
C GLN A 40 3.11 -8.98 9.80
N TRP A 41 1.86 -9.36 9.52
CA TRP A 41 1.20 -9.05 8.25
C TRP A 41 1.06 -7.55 8.03
N ARG A 42 0.72 -6.79 9.07
CA ARG A 42 0.60 -5.32 8.96
C ARG A 42 1.94 -4.65 8.66
N ASP A 43 3.02 -5.06 9.31
CA ASP A 43 4.36 -4.53 9.04
C ASP A 43 4.85 -4.94 7.65
N LEU A 44 4.59 -6.17 7.24
CA LEU A 44 4.93 -6.67 5.90
C LEU A 44 4.17 -5.91 4.80
N ALA A 45 2.86 -5.72 4.97
CA ALA A 45 2.03 -4.97 4.03
C ALA A 45 2.49 -3.51 3.94
N LYS A 46 2.80 -2.86 5.08
CA LYS A 46 3.39 -1.51 5.07
C LYS A 46 4.71 -1.47 4.33
N ALA A 47 5.62 -2.42 4.60
CA ALA A 47 6.90 -2.48 3.91
C ALA A 47 6.71 -2.64 2.39
N LEU A 48 5.78 -3.51 1.98
CA LEU A 48 5.44 -3.77 0.58
C LEU A 48 4.87 -2.52 -0.11
N VAL A 49 3.90 -1.84 0.50
CA VAL A 49 3.34 -0.60 -0.06
C VAL A 49 4.39 0.49 -0.14
N ARG A 50 5.25 0.62 0.88
CA ARG A 50 6.33 1.63 0.89
C ARG A 50 7.31 1.37 -0.25
N ASP A 51 7.70 0.11 -0.44
CA ASP A 51 8.63 -0.30 -1.50
C ASP A 51 8.05 -0.04 -2.90
N PHE A 52 6.76 -0.37 -3.06
CA PHE A 52 6.05 -0.18 -4.32
C PHE A 52 5.78 1.28 -4.68
N THR A 53 5.42 2.09 -3.69
CA THR A 53 4.94 3.46 -3.89
C THR A 53 6.05 4.49 -3.70
N GLY A 54 7.13 4.13 -3.02
CA GLY A 54 8.19 5.05 -2.59
C GLY A 54 7.75 6.04 -1.51
N CYS A 55 6.52 5.95 -1.02
CA CYS A 55 5.95 6.85 -0.02
C CYS A 55 5.95 6.23 1.38
N GLU A 56 6.35 7.02 2.38
CA GLU A 56 6.20 6.65 3.80
C GLU A 56 4.77 6.85 4.31
N LEU A 57 4.00 7.75 3.70
CA LEU A 57 2.60 7.99 4.03
C LEU A 57 1.71 6.94 3.37
N ILE A 58 1.55 5.81 4.06
CA ILE A 58 0.67 4.72 3.66
C ILE A 58 -0.64 4.85 4.42
N GLU A 59 -1.75 4.86 3.69
CA GLU A 59 -3.07 4.83 4.29
C GLU A 59 -3.28 3.54 5.08
N THR A 60 -3.61 3.68 6.37
CA THR A 60 -3.90 2.53 7.24
C THR A 60 -5.06 1.70 6.70
N GLY A 61 -6.04 2.33 6.02
CA GLY A 61 -7.15 1.62 5.38
C GLY A 61 -6.73 0.71 4.23
N LEU A 62 -5.71 1.11 3.45
CA LEU A 62 -5.14 0.28 2.39
C LEU A 62 -4.43 -0.93 3.00
N VAL A 63 -3.63 -0.73 4.05
CA VAL A 63 -2.92 -1.81 4.74
C VAL A 63 -3.93 -2.79 5.33
N ASP A 64 -4.97 -2.29 6.02
CA ASP A 64 -6.03 -3.10 6.58
C ASP A 64 -6.74 -3.93 5.50
N TRP A 65 -7.04 -3.32 4.35
CA TRP A 65 -7.65 -4.01 3.22
C TRP A 65 -6.75 -5.08 2.59
N ILE A 66 -5.43 -4.85 2.53
CA ILE A 66 -4.44 -5.83 2.04
C ILE A 66 -4.33 -7.04 2.97
N VAL A 67 -4.24 -6.80 4.28
CA VAL A 67 -4.15 -7.89 5.28
C VAL A 67 -5.50 -8.54 5.56
N SER A 68 -6.59 -7.91 5.13
CA SER A 68 -7.94 -8.47 5.21
C SER A 68 -8.01 -9.78 4.43
N LYS A 69 -8.73 -10.75 5.00
CA LYS A 69 -8.83 -12.10 4.45
C LYS A 69 -9.58 -12.11 3.11
#